data_AF-R9PRW8-F1
#
_entry.id   AF-R9PRW8-F1
#
_cell.length_a   1.000
_cell.length_b   1.000
_cell.length_c   1.000
_cell.angle_alpha   90.00
_cell.angle_beta   90.00
_cell.angle_gamma   90.00
#
_symmetry.space_group_name_H-M   'P 1'
#
loop_
_entity.id
_entity.type
_entity.pdbx_description
1 polymer ?
#
loop_
_entity_poly.entity_id
_entity_poly.type
_entity_poly.pdbx_seq_one_letter_code
_entity_poly.pdbx_strand_id
1 'polypeptide(L)' 'MSTLNGKQFWKALRKKGIPPSVFAMKANCSLNSVYNLKERNQIPEKFALVLDRIN' A
#
# COMPACT_ATOMS: atom_id res chain seq x y z
N MET A 1 9.19 12.59 -5.05
CA MET A 1 9.23 11.17 -5.51
C MET A 1 9.28 10.28 -4.29
N SER A 2 8.16 9.64 -3.95
CA SER A 2 8.07 8.84 -2.72
C SER A 2 8.72 7.47 -2.92
N THR A 3 9.93 7.30 -2.40
CA THR A 3 10.71 6.04 -2.37
C THR A 3 10.19 5.08 -1.30
N LEU A 4 8.87 4.86 -1.27
CA LEU A 4 8.26 3.98 -0.29
C LEU A 4 8.56 2.52 -0.70
N ASN A 5 9.15 1.75 0.20
CA ASN A 5 9.36 0.32 0.00
C ASN A 5 8.20 -0.50 0.57
N GLY A 6 8.13 -1.79 0.23
CA GLY A 6 7.07 -2.69 0.68
C GLY A 6 6.91 -2.76 2.20
N LYS A 7 8.03 -2.77 2.94
CA LYS A 7 8.02 -2.80 4.41
C LYS A 7 7.45 -1.51 5.00
N GLN A 8 7.86 -0.35 4.47
CA GLN A 8 7.34 0.95 4.87
C GLN A 8 5.86 1.11 4.54
N PHE A 9 5.43 0.59 3.39
CA PHE A 9 4.03 0.60 2.96
C PHE A 9 3.16 -0.16 3.97
N TRP A 10 3.56 -1.38 4.35
CA TRP A 10 2.85 -2.18 5.34
C TRP A 10 2.87 -1.56 6.74
N LYS A 11 3.99 -0.92 7.13
CA LYS A 11 4.06 -0.18 8.39
C LYS A 11 3.12 1.02 8.39
N ALA A 12 3.00 1.73 7.28
CA ALA A 12 2.09 2.85 7.12
C ALA A 12 0.62 2.41 7.14
N LEU A 13 0.26 1.33 6.43
CA LEU A 13 -1.08 0.74 6.51
C LEU A 13 -1.47 0.39 7.95
N ARG A 14 -0.58 -0.30 8.69
CA ARG A 14 -0.84 -0.62 10.10
C ARG A 14 -0.94 0.63 10.97
N LYS A 15 -0.07 1.62 10.77
CA LYS A 15 -0.08 2.87 11.54
C LYS A 15 -1.38 3.66 11.33
N LYS A 16 -1.92 3.66 10.11
CA LYS A 16 -3.21 4.26 9.78
C LYS A 16 -4.41 3.37 10.15
N GLY A 17 -4.19 2.14 10.60
CA GLY A 17 -5.27 1.19 10.88
C GLY A 17 -6.04 0.75 9.63
N ILE A 18 -5.45 0.86 8.44
CA ILE A 18 -6.12 0.51 7.17
C ILE A 18 -5.95 -0.98 6.90
N PRO A 19 -7.04 -1.75 6.82
CA PRO A 19 -6.97 -3.15 6.43
C PRO A 19 -6.48 -3.31 4.98
N PRO A 20 -5.69 -4.37 4.66
CA PRO A 20 -5.23 -4.63 3.30
C PRO A 20 -6.38 -4.78 2.29
N SER A 21 -7.53 -5.29 2.73
CA SER A 21 -8.75 -5.40 1.92
C SER A 21 -9.34 -4.05 1.54
N VAL A 22 -9.39 -3.10 2.48
CA VAL A 22 -9.85 -1.73 2.23
C VAL A 22 -8.90 -1.03 1.27
N PHE A 23 -7.59 -1.19 1.48
CA PHE A 23 -6.60 -0.65 0.55
C PHE A 23 -6.75 -1.25 -0.85
N ALA A 24 -6.91 -2.57 -0.97
CA ALA A 24 -7.12 -3.25 -2.24
C ALA A 24 -8.34 -2.69 -3.00
N MET A 25 -9.46 -2.49 -2.28
CA MET A 25 -10.67 -1.88 -2.82
C MET A 25 -10.41 -0.45 -3.32
N LYS A 26 -9.74 0.39 -2.54
CA LYS A 26 -9.42 1.78 -2.92
C LYS A 26 -8.42 1.88 -4.08
N ALA A 27 -7.46 0.96 -4.13
CA ALA A 27 -6.45 0.90 -5.18
C ALA A 27 -6.96 0.20 -6.47
N ASN A 28 -8.19 -0.33 -6.42
CA ASN A 28 -8.79 -1.16 -7.45
C ASN A 28 -7.83 -2.28 -7.89
N CYS A 29 -7.37 -3.08 -6.93
CA CYS A 29 -6.49 -4.22 -7.15
C CYS A 29 -6.91 -5.41 -6.28
N SER A 30 -6.37 -6.58 -6.58
CA SER A 30 -6.61 -7.78 -5.79
C SER A 30 -5.88 -7.73 -4.45
N LEU A 31 -6.47 -8.34 -3.42
CA LEU A 31 -5.85 -8.48 -2.10
C LEU A 31 -4.43 -9.10 -2.19
N ASN A 32 -4.26 -10.08 -3.07
CA ASN A 32 -2.98 -10.74 -3.31
C ASN A 32 -1.92 -9.76 -3.84
N SER A 33 -2.32 -8.81 -4.69
CA SER A 33 -1.42 -7.75 -5.17
C SER A 33 -0.92 -6.88 -4.02
N VAL A 34 -1.77 -6.61 -3.02
CA VAL A 34 -1.38 -5.83 -1.82
C VAL A 34 -0.39 -6.61 -0.94
N TYR A 35 -0.58 -7.92 -0.78
CA TYR A 35 0.39 -8.78 -0.09
C TYR A 35 1.74 -8.83 -0.82
N ASN A 36 1.73 -8.94 -2.15
CA ASN A 36 2.94 -8.92 -2.95
C ASN A 36 3.72 -7.60 -2.85
N LEU A 37 3.07 -6.48 -2.50
CA LEU A 37 3.77 -5.22 -2.25
C LEU A 37 4.73 -5.31 -1.06
N LYS A 38 4.50 -6.20 -0.10
CA LYS A 38 5.35 -6.35 1.10
C LYS A 38 6.81 -6.68 0.77
N GLU A 39 6.99 -7.52 -0.24
CA GLU A 39 8.30 -8.05 -0.64
C GLU A 39 8.98 -7.19 -1.70
N ARG A 40 8.30 -6.16 -2.21
CA ARG A 40 8.88 -5.26 -3.20
C ARG A 40 9.84 -4.27 -2.56
N ASN A 41 11.00 -4.10 -3.20
CA ASN A 41 11.97 -3.06 -2.87
C ASN A 41 11.39 -1.65 -3.06
N GLN A 42 10.44 -1.50 -4.00
CA GLN A 42 9.75 -0.24 -4.25
C GLN A 42 8.29 -0.52 -4.59
N ILE A 43 7.37 0.20 -3.93
CA ILE A 43 5.95 0.14 -4.32
C ILE A 43 5.71 1.02 -5.56
N PRO A 44 4.87 0.57 -6.50
CA PRO A 44 4.43 1.42 -7.61
C PRO A 44 3.79 2.72 -7.11
N GLU A 45 4.08 3.83 -7.79
CA GLU A 45 3.57 5.17 -7.41
C GLU A 45 2.05 5.21 -7.25
N LYS A 46 1.31 4.48 -8.08
CA LYS A 46 -0.16 4.34 -7.96
C LYS A 46 -0.58 3.97 -6.53
N PHE A 47 0.12 3.03 -5.90
CA PHE A 47 -0.20 2.58 -4.55
C PHE A 47 0.23 3.58 -3.48
N ALA A 48 1.36 4.28 -3.69
CA ALA A 48 1.80 5.34 -2.79
C ALA A 48 0.79 6.51 -2.78
N LEU A 49 0.27 6.91 -3.95
CA LEU A 49 -0.77 7.93 -4.08
C LEU A 49 -2.08 7.52 -3.39
N VAL A 50 -2.49 6.26 -3.54
CA VAL A 50 -3.70 5.76 -2.86
C VAL A 50 -3.51 5.76 -1.35
N LEU A 51 -2.33 5.35 -0.85
CA LEU A 51 -2.03 5.34 0.58
C LEU A 51 -2.03 6.76 1.18
N ASP A 52 -1.55 7.74 0.42
CA ASP A 52 -1.57 9.15 0.82
C ASP A 52 -3.00 9.70 0.88
N ARG A 53 -3.84 9.35 -0.10
CA ARG A 53 -5.26 9.76 -0.17
C ARG A 53 -6.16 9.12 0.89
N ILE A 54 -5.80 7.97 1.44
CA ILE A 54 -6.55 7.36 2.53
C ILE A 54 -6.11 8.06 3.83
N ASN A 55 -6.91 9.03 4.29
CA ASN A 55 -6.76 9.67 5.60
C ASN A 55 -7.06 8.67 6.72
#